data_AF-Q6EIW9-F1
#
_entry.id   AF-Q6EIW9-F1
#
_cell.length_a   1.000
_cell.length_b   1.000
_cell.length_c   1.000
_cell.angle_alpha   90.00
_cell.angle_beta   90.00
_cell.angle_gamma   90.00
#
_symmetry.space_group_name_H-M   'P 1'
#
loop_
_entity.id
_entity.type
_entity.pdbx_description
1 polymer ?
#
loop_
_entity_poly.entity_id
_entity_poly.type
_entity_poly.pdbx_seq_one_letter_code
_entity_poly.pdbx_strand_id
1 'polypeptide(L)'
;YDALEMAGFIPDSTPSTQRDRVGIFYGMTSDDYREINSGQDIDTYFIPGGDRAFTPGRVNYYFKFSGPSVSVDTACSSSLAAIHMACNSIWRNDCDAPITGGVNILTNPDNHAGLDRGHFLSRTG
;
A
#
# COMPACT_ATOMS: atom_id res chain seq x y z
N TYR A 1 -3.95 1.48 11.59
CA TYR A 1 -3.91 1.58 13.06
C TYR A 1 -4.83 0.55 13.66
N ASP A 2 -6.11 0.57 13.29
CA ASP A 2 -7.14 -0.36 13.79
C ASP A 2 -6.71 -1.83 13.71
N ALA A 3 -6.13 -2.27 12.59
CA ALA A 3 -5.64 -3.63 12.43
C ALA A 3 -4.53 -4.02 13.44
N LEU A 4 -3.66 -3.06 13.80
CA LEU A 4 -2.60 -3.29 14.80
C LEU A 4 -3.20 -3.36 16.21
N GLU A 5 -4.13 -2.46 16.53
CA GLU A 5 -4.84 -2.46 17.81
C GLU A 5 -5.67 -3.73 17.99
N MET A 6 -6.41 -4.15 16.95
CA MET A 6 -7.18 -5.40 16.95
C MET A 6 -6.29 -6.64 17.13
N ALA A 7 -5.05 -6.59 16.64
CA ALA A 7 -4.07 -7.66 16.84
C ALA A 7 -3.42 -7.63 18.24
N GLY A 8 -3.71 -6.62 19.07
CA GLY A 8 -3.02 -6.38 20.33
C GLY A 8 -1.53 -6.05 20.13
N PHE A 9 -1.17 -5.48 18.98
CA PHE A 9 0.22 -5.22 18.62
C PHE A 9 0.77 -4.06 19.45
N ILE A 10 1.74 -4.35 20.32
CA ILE A 10 2.47 -3.35 21.08
C ILE A 10 3.94 -3.35 20.59
N PRO A 11 4.45 -2.25 20.00
CA PRO A 11 5.83 -2.18 19.55
C PRO A 11 6.82 -2.53 20.66
N ASP A 12 7.87 -3.28 20.32
CA ASP A 12 8.96 -3.70 21.21
C ASP A 12 8.57 -4.59 22.42
N SER A 13 7.30 -5.01 22.53
CA SER A 13 6.82 -5.82 23.65
C SER A 13 7.28 -7.28 23.62
N THR A 14 7.52 -7.85 22.43
CA THR A 14 7.99 -9.22 22.23
C THR A 14 9.08 -9.27 21.14
N PRO A 15 9.79 -10.40 20.96
CA PRO A 15 10.75 -10.56 19.87
C PRO A 15 10.15 -10.35 18.48
N SER A 16 8.89 -10.74 18.25
CA SER A 16 8.24 -10.60 16.94
C SER A 16 7.68 -9.20 16.66
N THR A 17 7.57 -8.35 17.69
CA THR A 17 7.08 -6.97 17.55
C THR A 17 8.21 -5.94 17.59
N GLN A 18 9.48 -6.37 17.49
CA GLN A 18 10.60 -5.46 17.35
C GLN A 18 10.48 -4.67 16.05
N ARG A 19 10.79 -3.37 16.08
CA ARG A 19 10.57 -2.47 14.93
C ARG A 19 11.27 -2.90 13.64
N ASP A 20 12.41 -3.56 13.74
CA ASP A 20 13.17 -4.11 12.62
C ASP A 20 12.62 -5.43 12.08
N ARG A 21 11.70 -6.06 12.82
CA ARG A 21 11.01 -7.30 12.43
C ARG A 21 9.62 -7.06 11.85
N VAL A 22 9.20 -5.80 11.69
CA VAL A 22 7.91 -5.42 11.10
C VAL A 22 8.10 -4.94 9.66
N GLY A 23 7.52 -5.67 8.71
CA GLY A 23 7.52 -5.32 7.28
C GLY A 23 6.17 -4.77 6.82
N ILE A 24 6.15 -3.92 5.79
CA ILE A 24 4.94 -3.33 5.20
C ILE A 24 4.84 -3.70 3.72
N PHE A 25 3.72 -4.28 3.32
CA PHE A 25 3.47 -4.76 1.95
C PHE A 25 2.10 -4.27 1.47
N TYR A 26 2.06 -3.31 0.54
CA TYR A 26 0.82 -2.72 0.06
C TYR A 26 0.64 -2.92 -1.44
N GLY A 27 -0.53 -3.42 -1.83
CA GLY A 27 -0.94 -3.51 -3.22
C GLY A 27 -1.65 -2.24 -3.69
N MET A 28 -1.14 -1.60 -4.74
CA MET A 28 -1.78 -0.43 -5.34
C MET A 28 -1.37 -0.26 -6.80
N THR A 29 -2.35 0.02 -7.66
CA THR A 29 -2.13 0.16 -9.11
C THR A 29 -2.19 1.62 -9.55
N SER A 30 -3.04 2.42 -8.92
CA SER A 30 -3.26 3.81 -9.31
C SER A 30 -2.73 4.82 -8.29
N ASP A 31 -2.33 5.98 -8.80
CA ASP A 31 -2.01 7.20 -8.08
C ASP A 31 -2.80 8.41 -8.62
N ASP A 32 -4.09 8.21 -8.93
CA ASP A 32 -5.00 9.18 -9.54
C ASP A 32 -4.95 10.58 -8.89
N TYR A 33 -4.86 10.61 -7.56
CA TYR A 33 -4.78 11.88 -6.82
C TYR A 33 -3.57 12.72 -7.26
N ARG A 34 -2.42 12.06 -7.50
CA ARG A 34 -1.22 12.73 -8.00
C ARG A 34 -1.45 13.29 -9.40
N GLU A 35 -2.08 12.50 -10.26
CA GLU A 35 -2.27 12.82 -11.67
C GLU A 35 -3.24 14.00 -11.89
N ILE A 36 -4.42 13.95 -11.29
CA ILE A 36 -5.53 14.83 -11.67
C ILE A 36 -5.97 15.80 -10.57
N ASN A 37 -5.64 15.55 -9.30
CA ASN A 37 -5.97 16.45 -8.20
C ASN A 37 -4.78 17.35 -7.88
N SER A 38 -3.70 16.81 -7.31
CA SER A 38 -2.51 17.61 -7.01
C SER A 38 -1.72 17.99 -8.26
N GLY A 39 -1.96 17.33 -9.40
CA GLY A 39 -1.39 17.71 -10.70
C GLY A 39 -1.89 19.06 -11.21
N GLN A 40 -2.97 19.60 -10.63
CA GLN A 40 -3.50 20.91 -11.00
C GLN A 40 -2.67 22.08 -10.42
N ASP A 41 -2.03 21.88 -9.27
CA ASP A 41 -1.18 22.87 -8.61
C ASP A 41 -0.07 22.15 -7.83
N ILE A 42 1.12 22.12 -8.42
CA ILE A 42 2.26 21.34 -7.91
C ILE A 42 2.95 22.11 -6.79
N ASP A 43 2.87 21.58 -5.57
CA ASP A 43 3.56 22.11 -4.39
C ASP A 43 4.57 21.09 -3.82
N THR A 44 5.29 21.50 -2.80
CA THR A 44 6.29 20.79 -1.99
C THR A 44 5.88 19.36 -1.62
N TYR A 45 4.59 19.11 -1.38
CA TYR A 45 4.08 17.80 -0.98
C TYR A 45 3.56 16.94 -2.12
N PHE A 46 3.68 17.38 -3.38
CA PHE A 46 3.22 16.65 -4.56
C PHE A 46 3.80 15.23 -4.64
N ILE A 47 5.12 15.09 -4.55
CA ILE A 47 5.77 13.77 -4.62
C ILE A 47 5.51 12.96 -3.35
N PRO A 48 5.80 13.45 -2.12
CA PRO A 48 5.57 12.64 -0.93
C PRO A 48 4.11 12.26 -0.70
N GLY A 49 3.17 13.11 -1.16
CA GLY A 49 1.73 12.91 -0.99
C GLY A 49 1.08 12.01 -2.03
N GLY A 50 1.66 11.91 -3.23
CA GLY A 50 1.06 11.16 -4.34
C GLY A 50 1.82 9.91 -4.78
N ASP A 51 3.13 9.82 -4.52
CA ASP A 51 3.92 8.68 -4.98
C ASP A 51 3.63 7.39 -4.20
N ARG A 52 3.45 6.29 -4.94
CA ARG A 52 3.02 4.98 -4.42
C ARG A 52 3.98 4.40 -3.38
N ALA A 53 5.28 4.68 -3.47
CA ALA A 53 6.26 4.21 -2.49
C ALA A 53 6.04 4.81 -1.10
N PHE A 54 5.41 5.99 -1.01
CA PHE A 54 5.10 6.62 0.27
C PHE A 54 3.92 5.99 0.99
N THR A 55 3.09 5.17 0.33
CA THR A 55 2.01 4.44 1.00
C THR A 55 2.54 3.51 2.09
N PRO A 56 3.38 2.49 1.80
CA PRO A 56 4.02 1.69 2.83
C PRO A 56 5.04 2.50 3.63
N GLY A 57 5.79 3.40 2.98
CA GLY A 57 6.85 4.18 3.62
C GLY A 57 6.35 5.11 4.74
N ARG A 58 5.16 5.69 4.61
CA ARG A 58 4.55 6.52 5.67
C ARG A 58 4.13 5.68 6.86
N VAL A 59 3.67 4.45 6.66
CA VAL A 59 3.37 3.52 7.75
C VAL A 59 4.65 3.16 8.51
N ASN A 60 5.73 2.80 7.79
CA ASN A 60 7.05 2.60 8.39
C ASN A 60 7.50 3.84 9.18
N TYR A 61 7.44 5.02 8.57
CA TYR A 61 7.90 6.26 9.18
C TYR A 61 7.13 6.64 10.44
N TYR A 62 5.80 6.49 10.42
CA TYR A 62 4.94 6.85 11.54
C TYR A 62 5.16 5.93 12.74
N PHE A 63 5.12 4.61 12.52
CA PHE A 63 5.27 3.61 13.59
C PHE A 63 6.73 3.26 13.91
N LYS A 64 7.69 3.86 13.18
CA LYS A 64 9.13 3.63 13.30
C LYS A 64 9.56 2.21 12.95
N PHE A 65 8.81 1.52 12.09
CA PHE A 65 9.20 0.20 11.61
C PHE A 65 10.34 0.32 10.60
N SER A 66 11.37 -0.50 10.76
CA SER A 66 12.58 -0.49 9.93
C SER A 66 12.76 -1.78 9.11
N GLY A 67 11.76 -2.67 9.10
CA GLY A 67 11.73 -3.82 8.19
C GLY A 67 11.37 -3.44 6.74
N PRO A 68 11.11 -4.43 5.87
CA PRO A 68 10.80 -4.22 4.46
C PRO A 68 9.64 -3.22 4.25
N SER A 69 9.71 -2.40 3.20
CA SER A 69 8.64 -1.45 2.81
C SER A 69 8.42 -1.56 1.31
N VAL A 70 7.33 -2.23 0.92
CA VAL A 70 7.12 -2.64 -0.47
C VAL A 70 5.75 -2.19 -0.97
N SER A 71 5.75 -1.47 -2.10
CA SER A 71 4.57 -1.21 -2.91
C SER A 71 4.54 -2.20 -4.07
N VAL A 72 3.38 -2.77 -4.35
CA VAL A 72 3.19 -3.87 -5.30
C VAL A 72 2.14 -3.47 -6.31
N ASP A 73 2.46 -3.62 -7.59
CA ASP A 73 1.51 -3.42 -8.67
C ASP A 73 1.49 -4.63 -9.60
N THR A 74 0.42 -5.41 -9.49
CA THR A 74 0.08 -6.49 -10.42
C THR A 74 -1.35 -6.30 -10.93
N ALA A 75 -1.77 -5.04 -11.10
CA ALA A 75 -3.15 -4.66 -11.45
C ALA A 75 -4.19 -5.18 -10.44
N CYS A 76 -5.26 -5.84 -10.90
CA CYS A 76 -6.38 -6.28 -10.08
C CYS A 76 -6.02 -7.28 -8.97
N SER A 77 -4.84 -7.92 -9.04
CA SER A 77 -4.36 -8.88 -8.04
C SER A 77 -3.34 -8.28 -7.05
N SER A 78 -3.08 -6.97 -7.10
CA SER A 78 -2.00 -6.32 -6.33
C SER A 78 -2.06 -6.60 -4.83
N SER A 79 -3.25 -6.59 -4.21
CA SER A 79 -3.41 -6.88 -2.78
C SER A 79 -3.06 -8.33 -2.45
N LEU A 80 -3.46 -9.29 -3.29
CA LEU A 80 -3.10 -10.70 -3.11
C LEU A 80 -1.61 -10.93 -3.35
N ALA A 81 -1.01 -10.25 -4.33
CA ALA A 81 0.42 -10.29 -4.57
C ALA A 81 1.21 -9.72 -3.38
N ALA A 82 0.73 -8.66 -2.75
CA ALA A 82 1.30 -8.11 -1.52
C ALA A 82 1.23 -9.11 -0.35
N ILE A 83 0.08 -9.78 -0.16
CA ILE A 83 -0.06 -10.85 0.84
C ILE A 83 0.91 -12.01 0.54
N HIS A 84 1.02 -12.41 -0.72
CA HIS A 84 1.93 -13.48 -1.13
C HIS A 84 3.39 -13.15 -0.78
N MET A 85 3.83 -11.91 -1.04
CA MET A 85 5.17 -11.48 -0.66
C MET A 85 5.36 -11.41 0.85
N ALA A 86 4.36 -10.94 1.60
CA ALA A 86 4.39 -10.93 3.06
C ALA A 86 4.56 -12.35 3.64
N CYS A 87 3.80 -13.33 3.15
CA CYS A 87 3.94 -14.73 3.55
C CYS A 87 5.36 -15.26 3.26
N ASN A 88 5.89 -14.97 2.08
CA ASN A 88 7.25 -15.37 1.71
C ASN A 88 8.31 -14.72 2.62
N SER A 89 8.15 -13.45 3.00
CA SER A 89 9.06 -12.77 3.92
C SER A 89 9.04 -13.36 5.33
N ILE A 90 7.87 -13.83 5.82
CA ILE A 90 7.81 -14.61 7.06
C ILE A 90 8.57 -15.92 6.90
N TRP A 91 8.33 -16.68 5.83
CA TRP A 91 8.99 -17.97 5.61
C TRP A 91 10.50 -17.86 5.43
N ARG A 92 10.99 -16.73 4.90
CA ARG A 92 12.42 -16.43 4.75
C ARG A 92 13.03 -15.80 5.99
N ASN A 93 12.24 -15.56 7.04
CA ASN A 93 12.66 -14.89 8.27
C ASN A 93 13.13 -13.44 8.06
N ASP A 94 12.69 -12.78 6.98
CA ASP A 94 12.97 -11.37 6.69
C ASP A 94 12.22 -10.45 7.67
N CYS A 95 11.02 -10.85 8.10
CA CYS A 95 10.21 -10.16 9.10
C CYS A 95 9.31 -11.16 9.85
N ASP A 96 8.91 -10.81 11.07
CA ASP A 96 8.03 -11.66 11.92
C ASP A 96 6.57 -11.19 11.90
N ALA A 97 6.36 -9.88 11.71
CA ALA A 97 5.04 -9.26 11.76
C ALA A 97 4.82 -8.37 10.53
N PRO A 98 4.50 -8.93 9.35
CA PRO A 98 4.18 -8.11 8.20
C PRO A 98 2.78 -7.48 8.33
N ILE A 99 2.68 -6.20 7.96
CA ILE A 99 1.43 -5.48 7.78
C ILE A 99 1.16 -5.47 6.27
N THR A 100 0.02 -6.01 5.87
CA THR A 100 -0.37 -6.10 4.47
C THR A 100 -1.72 -5.47 4.20
N GLY A 101 -1.91 -4.95 3.00
CA GLY A 101 -3.16 -4.33 2.58
C GLY A 101 -3.15 -3.98 1.11
N GLY A 102 -4.23 -3.32 0.68
CA GLY A 102 -4.31 -2.72 -0.65
C GLY A 102 -5.12 -1.44 -0.64
N VAL A 103 -4.84 -0.58 -1.61
CA VAL A 103 -5.52 0.71 -1.78
C VAL A 103 -5.97 0.84 -3.22
N ASN A 104 -7.21 1.28 -3.42
CA ASN A 104 -7.75 1.65 -4.72
C ASN A 104 -8.69 2.84 -4.53
N ILE A 105 -8.26 4.02 -4.96
CA ILE A 105 -9.05 5.25 -4.93
C ILE A 105 -9.17 5.73 -6.37
N LEU A 106 -10.40 5.98 -6.82
CA LEU A 106 -10.70 6.41 -8.17
C LEU A 106 -11.04 7.89 -8.15
N THR A 107 -10.13 8.75 -8.61
CA THR A 107 -10.40 10.17 -8.80
C THR A 107 -10.25 10.59 -10.26
N ASN A 108 -9.48 9.85 -11.07
CA ASN A 108 -9.26 10.15 -12.47
C ASN A 108 -10.37 9.56 -13.36
N PRO A 109 -11.21 10.37 -14.04
CA PRO A 109 -12.25 9.85 -14.93
C PRO A 109 -11.68 9.14 -16.18
N ASP A 110 -10.43 9.45 -16.57
CA ASP A 110 -9.81 8.86 -17.76
C ASP A 110 -9.55 7.36 -17.58
N ASN A 111 -9.25 6.92 -16.35
CA ASN A 111 -9.10 5.51 -16.03
C ASN A 111 -10.41 4.74 -16.25
N HIS A 112 -11.54 5.30 -15.83
CA HIS A 112 -12.86 4.72 -16.08
C HIS A 112 -13.21 4.72 -17.58
N ALA A 113 -12.99 5.84 -18.27
CA ALA A 113 -13.24 5.95 -19.71
C ALA A 113 -12.37 4.98 -20.53
N GLY A 114 -11.10 4.81 -20.15
CA GLY A 114 -10.18 3.85 -20.76
C GLY A 114 -10.66 2.41 -20.57
N LEU A 115 -11.09 2.04 -19.36
CA LEU A 115 -11.63 0.71 -19.06
C LEU A 115 -12.95 0.42 -19.81
N ASP A 116 -13.87 1.39 -19.95
CA ASP A 116 -15.10 1.21 -20.76
C ASP A 116 -14.77 1.01 -22.24
N ARG A 117 -13.85 1.81 -22.81
CA ARG A 117 -13.39 1.63 -24.20
C ARG A 117 -12.69 0.29 -24.42
N GLY A 118 -12.06 -0.25 -23.39
CA GLY A 118 -11.48 -1.60 -23.37
C GLY A 118 -12.48 -2.73 -23.13
N HIS A 119 -13.78 -2.43 -22.96
CA HIS A 119 -14.83 -3.39 -22.63
C HIS A 119 -14.61 -4.15 -21.30
N PHE A 120 -13.89 -3.55 -20.35
CA PHE A 120 -13.67 -4.13 -19.02
C PHE A 120 -14.82 -3.86 -18.04
N LEU A 121 -15.67 -2.86 -18.31
CA LEU A 121 -16.70 -2.40 -17.38
C LEU A 121 -18.11 -2.88 -17.76
N SER A 122 -18.92 -3.17 -16.74
CA SER A 122 -20.38 -3.33 -16.88
C SER A 122 -21.04 -1.97 -17.09
N ARG A 123 -22.02 -1.90 -18.00
CA ARG A 123 -22.85 -0.69 -18.22
C ARG A 123 -24.14 -0.70 -17.41
N THR A 124 -24.42 -1.77 -16.67
CA THR A 124 -25.68 -1.96 -15.94
C THR A 124 -25.54 -1.85 -14.43
N GLY A 125 -24.31 -1.72 -13.93
CA GLY A 125 -23.97 -1.96 -12.52
C GLY A 125 -23.43 -3.36 -12.30
#